data_AF-A0A842U0G5-F1
#
_entry.id   AF-A0A842U0G5-F1
#
_cell.length_a   1.000
_cell.length_b   1.000
_cell.length_c   1.000
_cell.angle_alpha   90.00
_cell.angle_beta   90.00
_cell.angle_gamma   90.00
#
_symmetry.space_group_name_H-M   'P 1'
#
loop_
_entity.id
_entity.type
_entity.pdbx_description
1 polymer ?
#
loop_
_entity_poly.entity_id
_entity_poly.type
_entity_poly.pdbx_seq_one_letter_code
_entity_poly.pdbx_strand_id
1 'polypeptide(L)' 'MIPKGLIEKLVKNDIYIYIRHIDKEFAGVIEEITEENLVILRDRNNNLVHIPIDLIDVLTDRR' A
#
# COMPACT_ATOMS: atom_id res chain seq x y z
N MET A 1 -7.44 -0.55 11.73
CA MET A 1 -6.13 -1.09 11.31
C MET A 1 -6.35 -2.32 10.46
N ILE A 2 -5.76 -2.35 9.27
CA ILE A 2 -5.81 -3.52 8.37
C ILE A 2 -4.75 -4.55 8.84
N PRO A 3 -5.11 -5.83 9.01
CA PRO A 3 -4.15 -6.88 9.35
C PRO A 3 -3.02 -6.99 8.33
N LYS A 4 -1.76 -7.03 8.79
CA LYS A 4 -0.57 -7.20 7.94
C LYS A 4 -0.70 -8.38 6.97
N GLY A 5 -1.17 -9.52 7.46
CA GLY A 5 -1.35 -10.73 6.65
C GLY A 5 -2.38 -10.63 5.52
N LEU A 6 -3.26 -9.62 5.52
CA LEU A 6 -4.11 -9.33 4.35
C LEU A 6 -3.33 -8.56 3.29
N ILE A 7 -2.49 -7.62 3.70
CA ILE A 7 -1.67 -6.79 2.80
C ILE A 7 -0.59 -7.66 2.14
N GLU A 8 0.00 -8.61 2.88
CA GLU A 8 0.98 -9.56 2.36
C GLU A 8 0.43 -10.40 1.19
N LYS A 9 -0.88 -10.70 1.20
CA LYS A 9 -1.54 -11.42 0.09
C LYS A 9 -1.75 -10.56 -1.16
N LEU A 10 -1.59 -9.25 -1.04
CA LEU A 10 -1.74 -8.29 -2.13
C LEU A 10 -0.39 -7.89 -2.75
N VAL A 11 0.73 -8.46 -2.26
CA VAL A 11 2.06 -8.27 -2.86
C VAL A 11 2.03 -8.69 -4.33
N LYS A 12 2.60 -7.86 -5.20
CA LYS A 12 2.59 -7.95 -6.67
C LYS A 12 1.25 -7.66 -7.37
N ASN A 13 0.22 -7.23 -6.65
CA ASN A 13 -1.03 -6.76 -7.26
C ASN A 13 -1.00 -5.24 -7.44
N ASP A 14 -1.63 -4.73 -8.51
CA ASP A 14 -1.90 -3.29 -8.68
C ASP A 14 -3.07 -2.93 -7.77
N ILE A 15 -2.84 -1.99 -6.86
CA ILE A 15 -3.77 -1.62 -5.81
C ILE A 15 -3.93 -0.11 -5.70
N TYR A 16 -5.05 0.29 -5.13
CA TYR A 16 -5.28 1.62 -4.58
C TYR A 16 -5.15 1.58 -3.06
N ILE A 17 -4.40 2.54 -2.52
CA ILE A 17 -4.25 2.84 -1.10
C ILE A 17 -4.85 4.22 -0.85
N TYR A 18 -5.74 4.33 0.13
CA TYR A 18 -6.23 5.62 0.62
C TYR A 18 -5.86 5.81 2.09
N ILE A 19 -5.35 7.00 2.40
CA ILE A 19 -5.05 7.46 3.75
C ILE A 19 -5.96 8.67 4.04
N ARG A 20 -6.99 8.45 4.84
CA ARG A 20 -8.03 9.44 5.15
C ARG A 20 -7.47 10.59 5.97
N HIS A 21 -6.53 10.32 6.87
CA HIS A 21 -5.96 11.35 7.76
C HIS A 21 -5.23 12.49 7.04
N ILE A 22 -4.72 12.23 5.83
CA ILE A 22 -4.00 13.23 5.03
C ILE A 22 -4.64 13.45 3.66
N ASP A 23 -5.87 12.94 3.47
CA ASP A 23 -6.63 12.97 2.22
C ASP A 23 -5.79 12.65 0.99
N LYS A 24 -5.05 11.54 1.07
CA LYS A 24 -4.08 11.16 0.04
C LYS A 24 -4.33 9.77 -0.49
N GLU A 25 -4.30 9.68 -1.81
CA GLU A 25 -4.43 8.44 -2.56
C GLU A 25 -3.09 8.06 -3.19
N PHE A 26 -2.77 6.78 -3.13
CA PHE A 26 -1.64 6.18 -3.82
C PHE A 26 -2.14 5.01 -4.65
N ALA A 27 -1.54 4.83 -5.82
CA ALA A 27 -1.90 3.75 -6.71
C ALA A 27 -0.64 3.15 -7.34
N GLY A 28 -0.57 1.83 -7.35
CA GLY A 28 0.61 1.13 -7.83
C GLY A 28 0.69 -0.31 -7.33
N VAL A 29 1.84 -0.93 -7.56
CA VAL A 29 2.08 -2.33 -7.21
C VAL A 29 2.78 -2.41 -5.86
N ILE A 30 2.28 -3.23 -4.93
CA ILE A 30 3.03 -3.54 -3.71
C ILE A 30 4.23 -4.40 -4.08
N GLU A 31 5.43 -3.89 -3.84
CA GLU A 31 6.69 -4.62 -4.06
C GLU A 31 6.95 -5.57 -2.90
N GLU A 32 6.92 -5.02 -1.68
CA GLU A 32 7.22 -5.73 -0.46
C GLU A 32 6.61 -5.02 0.75
N ILE A 33 6.63 -5.73 1.88
CA ILE A 33 6.27 -5.20 3.19
C ILE A 33 7.45 -5.46 4.12
N THR A 34 7.98 -4.41 4.71
CA THR A 34 9.17 -4.52 5.56
C THR A 34 8.84 -5.11 6.94
N GLU A 35 9.87 -5.52 7.67
CA GLU A 35 9.75 -5.97 9.07
C GLU A 35 9.22 -4.85 9.98
N GLU A 36 9.52 -3.59 9.65
CA GLU A 36 9.06 -2.39 10.34
C GLU A 36 7.61 -1.98 9.99
N ASN A 37 6.85 -2.84 9.29
CA ASN A 37 5.47 -2.58 8.89
C ASN A 37 5.29 -1.40 7.92
N LEU A 38 6.24 -1.22 6.99
CA LEU A 38 6.11 -0.31 5.87
C LEU A 38 5.70 -1.07 4.61
N VAL A 39 4.73 -0.54 3.87
CA VAL A 39 4.40 -0.99 2.51
C VAL A 39 5.27 -0.21 1.52
N ILE A 40 6.03 -0.93 0.69
CA ILE A 40 6.73 -0.34 -0.44
C ILE A 40 5.84 -0.49 -1.68
N LEU A 41 5.35 0.63 -2.17
CA LEU A 41 4.49 0.73 -3.34
C LEU A 41 5.29 1.32 -4.51
N ARG A 42 5.34 0.62 -5.65
CA ARG A 42 5.87 1.17 -6.89
C ARG A 42 4.74 1.83 -7.68
N ASP A 43 4.83 3.15 -7.85
CA ASP A 43 3.86 3.91 -8.64
C ASP A 43 4.05 3.69 -10.16
N ARG A 44 3.14 4.26 -10.97
CA ARG A 44 3.21 4.18 -12.44
C ARG A 44 4.40 4.92 -13.05
N ASN A 45 5.03 5.81 -12.31
CA ASN A 45 6.22 6.57 -12.72
C ASN A 45 7.52 5.88 -12.25
N ASN A 46 7.45 4.64 -11.77
CA ASN A 46 8.55 3.88 -11.17
C ASN A 46 9.15 4.52 -9.90
N ASN A 47 8.43 5.40 -9.22
CA ASN A 47 8.83 5.89 -7.91
C ASN A 47 8.43 4.87 -6.84
N LEU A 48 9.30 4.71 -5.84
CA LEU A 48 9.00 3.93 -4.65
C LEU A 48 8.43 4.84 -3.56
N VAL A 49 7.23 4.49 -3.10
CA VAL A 49 6.53 5.17 -2.03
C VAL A 49 6.53 4.25 -0.81
N HIS A 50 6.94 4.80 0.33
CA HIS A 50 6.98 4.08 1.60
C HIS A 50 5.79 4.54 2.45
N ILE A 51 4.89 3.61 2.75
CA ILE A 51 3.64 3.91 3.46
C ILE A 51 3.56 3.05 4.72
N PRO A 52 3.58 3.66 5.91
CA PRO A 52 3.31 2.94 7.16
C PRO A 52 1.92 2.27 7.14
N ILE A 53 1.84 0.98 7.47
CA ILE A 53 0.60 0.20 7.43
C ILE A 53 -0.49 0.78 8.35
N ASP A 54 -0.08 1.32 9.49
CA ASP A 54 -0.95 1.95 10.48
C ASP A 54 -1.71 3.17 9.93
N LEU A 55 -1.16 3.83 8.91
CA LEU A 55 -1.81 4.95 8.23
C LEU A 55 -2.80 4.50 7.14
N ILE A 56 -2.79 3.25 6.72
CA ILE A 56 -3.65 2.80 5.62
C ILE A 56 -5.09 2.58 6.10
N ASP A 57 -6.02 3.36 5.57
CA ASP A 57 -7.44 3.26 5.87
C ASP A 57 -8.17 2.30 4.93
N VAL A 58 -7.85 2.35 3.63
CA VAL A 58 -8.52 1.54 2.60
C VAL A 58 -7.50 0.97 1.63
N LEU A 59 -7.69 -0.31 1.27
CA LEU A 59 -6.97 -1.05 0.23
C LEU A 59 -7.99 -1.58 -0.77
N THR A 60 -7.77 -1.38 -2.06
CA THR A 60 -8.64 -1.90 -3.12
C THR A 60 -7.84 -2.41 -4.30
N ASP A 61 -8.15 -3.61 -4.76
CA ASP A 61 -7.54 -4.24 -5.94
C ASP A 61 -8.00 -3.52 -7.23
N ARG A 62 -7.08 -3.21 -8.14
CA ARG A 62 -7.39 -2.63 -9.45
C ARG A 62 -7.52 -3.76 -10.46
N ARG A 63 -8.75 -4.25 -10.64
CA ARG A 63 -9.12 -5.18 -11.72
C ARG A 63 -9.53 -4.47 -12.98
#